data_AF-A0A642UV59-F1
#
_entry.id   AF-A0A642UV59-F1
#
_cell.length_a   1.000
_cell.length_b   1.000
_cell.length_c   1.000
_cell.angle_alpha   90.00
_cell.angle_beta   90.00
_cell.angle_gamma   90.00
#
_symmetry.space_group_name_H-M   'P 1'
#
loop_
_entity.id
_entity.type
_entity.pdbx_description
1 polymer ?
#
loop_
_entity_poly.entity_id
_entity_poly.type
_entity_poly.pdbx_seq_one_letter_code
_entity_poly.pdbx_strand_id
1 'polypeptide(L)'
;MARHKESASESESARGSSGVTTAIKGGARAKTQAALAAQQQYLTKHINSNGPHDQPKVAPLDFDHLSDDQLATYNERYQLGLPPAVSVSEDVLSSEIGKKTQYKRHPSRWSGGISKPELAAHCKNHFNQLPVKENEIITSFLYKVKHQDQDFKLTFK
;
A
#
# COMPACT_ATOMS: atom_id res chain seq x y z
N MET A 1 7.67 8.39 -33.82
CA MET A 1 6.96 7.09 -34.00
C MET A 1 8.01 5.99 -34.04
N ALA A 2 8.13 5.19 -32.98
CA ALA A 2 9.06 4.07 -32.95
C ALA A 2 8.28 2.78 -32.68
N ARG A 3 8.09 1.97 -33.73
CA ARG A 3 7.50 0.62 -33.63
C ARG A 3 8.59 -0.33 -33.17
N HIS A 4 8.55 -0.73 -31.90
CA HIS A 4 9.39 -1.81 -31.40
C HIS A 4 8.81 -3.14 -31.89
N LYS A 5 9.33 -3.67 -33.00
CA LYS A 5 8.92 -4.96 -33.53
C LYS A 5 10.19 -5.72 -33.90
N GLU A 6 10.53 -6.68 -33.05
CA GLU A 6 11.25 -7.94 -33.34
C GLU A 6 12.00 -8.41 -32.10
N SER A 7 11.35 -9.26 -31.31
CA SER A 7 12.02 -10.25 -30.48
C SER A 7 11.43 -11.60 -30.86
N ALA A 8 12.00 -12.20 -31.90
CA ALA A 8 11.74 -13.59 -32.26
C ALA A 8 12.75 -14.45 -31.47
N SER A 9 12.28 -15.08 -30.39
CA SER A 9 13.03 -16.13 -29.72
C SER A 9 12.91 -17.39 -30.57
N GLU A 10 13.93 -17.65 -31.37
CA GLU A 10 14.08 -18.90 -32.11
C GLU A 10 14.45 -20.00 -31.11
N SER A 11 13.50 -20.87 -30.75
CA SER A 11 13.80 -22.10 -30.02
C SER A 11 14.25 -23.17 -31.00
N GLU A 12 15.55 -23.44 -31.01
CA GLU A 12 16.16 -24.63 -31.60
C GLU A 12 15.60 -25.90 -30.95
N SER A 13 14.96 -26.76 -31.75
CA SER A 13 14.59 -28.12 -31.35
C SER A 13 14.61 -29.02 -32.58
N ALA A 14 15.81 -29.34 -33.07
CA ALA A 14 16.00 -30.36 -34.09
C ALA A 14 16.46 -31.67 -33.43
N ARG A 15 15.51 -32.56 -33.13
CA ARG A 15 15.79 -33.99 -32.93
C ARG A 15 14.75 -34.84 -33.64
N GLY A 16 15.21 -35.47 -34.73
CA GLY A 16 14.81 -36.79 -35.22
C GLY A 16 13.38 -37.00 -35.72
N SER A 17 13.22 -37.22 -37.03
CA SER A 17 12.73 -38.50 -37.60
C SER A 17 12.26 -38.30 -39.06
N SER A 18 12.49 -39.33 -39.86
CA SER A 18 12.31 -39.48 -41.31
C SER A 18 10.93 -39.08 -41.88
N GLY A 19 10.98 -38.52 -43.10
CA GLY A 19 10.14 -38.98 -44.20
C GLY A 19 8.84 -38.20 -44.51
N VAL A 20 8.68 -37.92 -45.81
CA VAL A 20 7.45 -37.59 -46.56
C VAL A 20 7.12 -36.10 -46.74
N THR A 21 6.80 -35.82 -48.00
CA THR A 21 6.62 -34.56 -48.70
C THR A 21 5.29 -33.86 -48.42
N THR A 22 5.25 -32.58 -48.85
CA THR A 22 4.08 -31.81 -49.32
C THR A 22 3.37 -30.88 -48.31
N ALA A 23 3.65 -29.58 -48.48
CA ALA A 23 2.73 -28.46 -48.39
C ALA A 23 2.02 -28.13 -47.05
N ILE A 24 2.69 -27.54 -46.05
CA ILE A 24 2.01 -26.66 -45.06
C ILE A 24 2.97 -25.56 -44.52
N LYS A 25 3.49 -24.67 -45.37
CA LYS A 25 4.27 -23.49 -44.88
C LYS A 25 3.41 -22.26 -44.52
N GLY A 26 2.14 -22.23 -44.93
CA GLY A 26 1.20 -21.13 -44.61
C GLY A 26 0.46 -21.29 -43.27
N GLY A 27 0.20 -22.53 -42.84
CA GLY A 27 -0.63 -22.80 -41.66
C GLY A 27 0.07 -22.67 -40.30
N ALA A 28 1.39 -22.90 -40.25
CA ALA A 28 2.15 -22.83 -39.00
C ALA A 28 2.21 -21.39 -38.44
N ARG A 29 2.46 -20.40 -39.31
CA ARG A 29 2.47 -18.97 -38.91
C ARG A 29 1.09 -18.48 -38.45
N ALA A 30 0.02 -18.97 -39.07
CA ALA A 30 -1.36 -18.63 -38.68
C ALA A 30 -1.72 -19.22 -37.31
N LYS A 31 -1.31 -20.46 -37.03
CA LYS A 31 -1.49 -21.10 -35.71
C LYS A 31 -0.67 -20.40 -34.62
N THR A 32 0.56 -19.99 -34.91
CA THR A 32 1.40 -19.20 -33.99
C THR A 32 0.80 -17.82 -33.74
N GLN A 33 0.29 -17.13 -34.77
CA GLN A 33 -0.42 -15.86 -34.59
C GLN A 33 -1.69 -16.00 -33.76
N ALA A 34 -2.47 -17.06 -33.98
CA ALA A 34 -3.67 -17.34 -33.19
C ALA A 34 -3.33 -17.64 -31.72
N ALA A 35 -2.27 -18.41 -31.46
CA ALA A 35 -1.79 -18.67 -30.10
C ALA A 35 -1.29 -17.40 -29.39
N LEU A 36 -0.60 -16.52 -30.12
CA LEU A 36 -0.09 -15.24 -29.58
C LEU A 36 -1.25 -14.26 -29.30
N ALA A 37 -2.28 -14.23 -30.16
CA ALA A 37 -3.49 -13.47 -29.94
C ALA A 37 -4.29 -14.01 -28.73
N ALA A 38 -4.41 -15.33 -28.60
CA ALA A 38 -5.05 -15.96 -27.43
C ALA A 38 -4.29 -15.66 -26.13
N GLN A 39 -2.95 -15.65 -26.18
CA GLN A 39 -2.12 -15.26 -25.03
C GLN A 39 -2.34 -13.78 -24.66
N GLN A 40 -2.37 -12.86 -25.63
CA GLN A 40 -2.65 -11.45 -25.36
C GLN A 40 -4.04 -11.25 -24.74
N GLN A 41 -5.06 -11.95 -25.22
CA GLN A 41 -6.41 -11.92 -24.65
C GLN A 41 -6.47 -12.51 -23.24
N TYR A 42 -5.64 -13.51 -22.94
CA TYR A 42 -5.53 -14.08 -21.61
C TYR A 42 -4.85 -13.08 -20.65
N LEU A 43 -3.77 -12.44 -21.10
CA LEU A 43 -3.04 -11.44 -20.32
C LEU A 43 -3.90 -10.20 -20.06
N THR A 44 -4.69 -9.71 -21.02
CA THR A 44 -5.58 -8.56 -20.78
C THR A 44 -6.72 -8.85 -19.82
N LYS A 45 -7.17 -10.11 -19.71
CA LYS A 45 -8.23 -10.52 -18.78
C LYS A 45 -7.74 -10.79 -17.36
N HIS A 46 -6.48 -11.18 -17.20
CA HIS A 46 -5.95 -11.68 -15.92
C HIS A 46 -4.77 -10.86 -15.38
N ILE A 47 -4.23 -9.90 -16.15
CA ILE A 47 -3.30 -8.89 -15.62
C ILE A 47 -4.13 -7.70 -15.17
N ASN A 48 -4.39 -7.64 -13.88
CA ASN A 48 -4.83 -6.40 -13.23
C ASN A 48 -3.61 -5.49 -13.11
N SER A 49 -3.75 -4.23 -13.47
CA SER A 49 -2.66 -3.27 -13.47
C SER A 49 -2.29 -2.93 -12.02
N ASN A 50 -1.16 -3.41 -11.51
CA ASN A 50 -0.68 -2.99 -10.17
C ASN A 50 -0.09 -1.56 -10.19
N GLY A 51 -0.56 -0.70 -11.09
CA GLY A 51 -0.12 0.68 -11.18
C GLY A 51 -0.55 1.47 -9.94
N PRO A 52 0.22 2.51 -9.53
CA PRO A 52 -0.13 3.36 -8.38
C PRO A 52 -1.47 4.10 -8.57
N HIS A 53 -1.98 4.18 -9.80
CA HIS A 53 -3.28 4.76 -10.14
C HIS A 53 -4.45 3.77 -10.10
N ASP A 54 -4.19 2.46 -10.00
CA ASP A 54 -5.23 1.42 -9.93
C ASP A 54 -5.67 1.13 -8.49
N GLN A 55 -4.95 1.67 -7.50
CA GLN A 55 -5.43 1.68 -6.12
C GLN A 55 -6.56 2.71 -5.99
N PRO A 56 -7.69 2.35 -5.35
CA PRO A 56 -8.74 3.32 -5.08
C PRO A 56 -8.16 4.48 -4.29
N LYS A 57 -8.50 5.71 -4.70
CA LYS A 57 -8.09 6.90 -3.96
C LYS A 57 -8.65 6.79 -2.55
N VAL A 58 -7.75 6.80 -1.57
CA VAL A 58 -8.10 6.72 -0.15
C VAL A 58 -9.01 7.90 0.19
N ALA A 59 -10.11 7.63 0.89
CA ALA A 59 -11.02 8.69 1.33
C ALA A 59 -10.28 9.64 2.29
N PRO A 60 -10.49 10.96 2.21
CA PRO A 60 -9.76 11.93 3.04
C PRO A 60 -10.03 11.80 4.55
N LEU A 61 -11.07 11.04 4.93
CA LEU A 61 -11.47 10.79 6.32
C LEU A 61 -11.21 9.35 6.78
N ASP A 62 -10.31 8.64 6.10
CA ASP A 62 -9.96 7.28 6.48
C ASP A 62 -8.84 7.27 7.53
N PHE A 63 -9.23 7.05 8.78
CA PHE A 63 -8.30 6.99 9.91
C PHE A 63 -7.55 5.65 9.99
N ASP A 64 -8.01 4.61 9.28
CA ASP A 64 -7.37 3.29 9.31
C ASP A 64 -6.08 3.27 8.48
N HIS A 65 -6.02 4.10 7.44
CA HIS A 65 -4.84 4.26 6.59
C HIS A 65 -3.80 5.25 7.13
N LEU A 66 -4.09 5.96 8.23
CA LEU A 66 -3.12 6.85 8.87
C LEU A 66 -1.95 6.06 9.48
N SER A 67 -0.76 6.67 9.53
CA SER A 67 0.38 6.06 10.22
C SER A 67 0.18 6.09 11.74
N ASP A 68 0.83 5.16 12.44
CA ASP A 68 0.71 5.05 13.89
C ASP A 68 1.25 6.32 14.57
N ASP A 69 2.29 6.94 14.00
CA ASP A 69 2.84 8.23 14.43
C ASP A 69 1.83 9.39 14.30
N GLN A 70 1.03 9.40 13.24
CA GLN A 70 0.01 10.43 13.03
C GLN A 70 -1.12 10.30 14.07
N LEU A 71 -1.54 9.07 14.36
CA LEU A 71 -2.52 8.79 15.41
C LEU A 71 -1.98 9.15 16.80
N ALA A 72 -0.69 8.87 17.06
CA ALA A 72 -0.03 9.25 18.31
C ALA A 72 0.07 10.78 18.47
N THR A 73 0.48 11.49 17.41
CA THR A 73 0.55 12.97 17.40
C THR A 73 -0.83 13.59 17.62
N TYR A 74 -1.89 13.00 17.05
CA TYR A 74 -3.26 13.44 17.26
C TYR A 74 -3.68 13.26 18.72
N ASN A 75 -3.40 12.09 19.31
CA ASN A 75 -3.66 11.79 20.71
C ASN A 75 -2.93 12.77 21.66
N GLU A 76 -1.67 13.09 21.38
CA GLU A 76 -0.90 14.07 22.16
C GLU A 76 -1.48 15.50 22.04
N ARG A 77 -1.81 15.93 20.82
CA ARG A 77 -2.33 17.27 20.56
C ARG A 77 -3.68 17.52 21.25
N TYR A 78 -4.56 16.54 21.24
CA TYR A 78 -5.90 16.63 21.85
C TYR A 78 -5.96 16.04 23.26
N GLN A 79 -4.83 15.55 23.79
CA GLN A 79 -4.69 14.98 25.14
C GLN A 79 -5.76 13.93 25.46
N LEU A 80 -6.02 13.02 24.51
CA LEU A 80 -7.11 12.04 24.63
C LEU A 80 -6.81 10.95 25.70
N GLY A 81 -5.57 10.88 26.20
CA GLY A 81 -5.16 9.94 27.23
C GLY A 81 -5.22 8.47 26.76
N LEU A 82 -5.28 8.26 25.44
CA LEU A 82 -5.35 6.92 24.88
C LEU A 82 -3.96 6.27 25.00
N PRO A 83 -3.89 4.98 25.34
CA PRO A 83 -2.64 4.23 25.34
C PRO A 83 -2.08 4.09 23.91
N PRO A 84 -0.76 3.84 23.76
CA PRO A 84 -0.15 3.71 22.44
C PRO A 84 -0.68 2.49 21.68
N ALA A 85 -0.76 2.62 20.35
CA ALA A 85 -1.13 1.51 19.48
C ALA A 85 -0.05 0.42 19.54
N VAL A 86 -0.45 -0.83 19.75
CA VAL A 86 0.47 -1.97 19.79
C VAL A 86 0.25 -2.83 18.55
N SER A 87 1.32 -3.06 17.78
CA SER A 87 1.30 -3.98 16.64
C SER A 87 1.85 -5.35 17.02
N VAL A 88 1.14 -6.41 16.63
CA VAL A 88 1.52 -7.80 16.92
C VAL A 88 2.85 -8.19 16.28
N SER A 89 3.20 -7.58 15.14
CA SER A 89 4.42 -7.92 14.39
C SER A 89 5.70 -7.44 15.06
N GLU A 90 5.68 -6.27 15.70
CA GLU A 90 6.83 -5.74 16.44
C GLU A 90 7.21 -6.66 17.61
N ASP A 91 6.19 -7.27 18.20
CA ASP A 91 6.33 -8.10 19.38
C ASP A 91 6.98 -9.46 19.12
N VAL A 92 6.66 -10.04 17.96
CA VAL A 92 7.25 -11.31 17.51
C VAL A 92 8.74 -11.13 17.25
N LEU A 93 9.13 -10.01 16.62
CA LEU A 93 10.52 -9.72 16.26
C LEU A 93 11.38 -9.28 17.45
N SER A 94 10.75 -8.71 18.48
CA SER A 94 11.43 -8.25 19.70
C SER A 94 11.69 -9.36 20.72
N SER A 95 11.21 -10.58 20.44
CA SER A 95 11.30 -11.71 21.36
C SER A 95 12.32 -12.75 20.92
N GLU A 96 13.10 -13.27 21.86
CA GLU A 96 13.92 -14.45 21.62
C GLU A 96 13.03 -15.68 21.37
N ILE A 97 13.36 -16.46 20.34
CA ILE A 97 12.59 -17.65 19.97
C ILE A 97 12.46 -18.62 21.16
N GLY A 98 11.22 -19.04 21.44
CA GLY A 98 10.91 -19.96 22.56
C GLY A 98 10.72 -19.29 23.93
N LYS A 99 10.93 -17.99 24.07
CA LYS A 99 10.61 -17.24 25.29
C LYS A 99 9.24 -16.58 25.15
N LYS A 100 8.42 -16.62 26.21
CA LYS A 100 7.20 -15.79 26.27
C LYS A 100 7.62 -14.34 26.06
N THR A 101 7.17 -13.78 24.96
CA THR A 101 7.23 -12.37 24.57
C THR A 101 6.79 -11.44 25.70
N GLN A 102 7.36 -10.24 25.76
CA GLN A 102 7.22 -9.35 26.93
C GLN A 102 5.75 -8.96 27.22
N TYR A 103 4.88 -8.93 26.20
CA TYR A 103 3.44 -8.69 26.36
C TYR A 103 2.73 -9.68 27.28
N LYS A 104 3.19 -10.94 27.38
CA LYS A 104 2.54 -11.95 28.24
C LYS A 104 3.06 -11.96 29.68
N ARG A 105 4.11 -11.18 30.01
CA ARG A 105 4.80 -11.27 31.31
C ARG A 105 4.31 -10.25 32.33
N HIS A 106 3.65 -9.17 31.92
CA HIS A 106 3.23 -8.11 32.85
C HIS A 106 1.82 -7.59 32.55
N PRO A 107 0.77 -8.34 32.94
CA PRO A 107 -0.62 -7.87 32.79
C PRO A 107 -0.87 -6.57 33.58
N SER A 108 -0.12 -6.29 34.66
CA SER A 108 -0.40 -5.11 35.49
C SER A 108 0.30 -3.80 35.07
N ARG A 109 1.28 -3.84 34.15
CA ARG A 109 2.04 -2.64 33.73
C ARG A 109 1.71 -2.19 32.31
N TRP A 110 1.13 -3.05 31.49
CA TRP A 110 0.92 -2.78 30.06
C TRP A 110 -0.36 -3.41 29.49
N SER A 111 -1.38 -3.67 30.33
CA SER A 111 -2.73 -4.09 29.86
C SER A 111 -3.47 -3.01 29.06
N GLY A 112 -2.83 -1.88 28.74
CA GLY A 112 -3.47 -0.76 28.08
C GLY A 112 -3.30 -0.71 26.56
N GLY A 113 -2.40 -1.48 25.94
CA GLY A 113 -2.13 -1.34 24.50
C GLY A 113 -3.40 -1.46 23.66
N ILE A 114 -3.76 -0.39 22.94
CA ILE A 114 -4.95 -0.35 22.10
C ILE A 114 -4.60 -0.89 20.71
N SER A 115 -5.54 -1.55 20.05
CA SER A 115 -5.32 -1.94 18.67
C SER A 115 -5.36 -0.69 17.76
N LYS A 116 -4.56 -0.67 16.69
CA LYS A 116 -4.61 0.41 15.69
C LYS A 116 -6.04 0.77 15.22
N PRO A 117 -6.90 -0.20 14.81
CA PRO A 117 -8.25 0.14 14.36
C PRO A 117 -9.12 0.74 15.47
N GLU A 118 -8.89 0.35 16.72
CA GLU A 118 -9.62 0.88 17.87
C GLU A 118 -9.16 2.32 18.19
N LEU A 119 -7.85 2.60 18.14
CA LEU A 119 -7.32 3.95 18.24
C LEU A 119 -7.85 4.86 17.12
N ALA A 120 -7.86 4.36 15.88
CA ALA A 120 -8.41 5.06 14.73
C ALA A 120 -9.91 5.38 14.92
N ALA A 121 -10.70 4.44 15.44
CA ALA A 121 -12.10 4.65 15.75
C ALA A 121 -12.32 5.73 16.83
N HIS A 122 -11.52 5.72 17.90
CA HIS A 122 -11.58 6.77 18.93
C HIS A 122 -11.22 8.15 18.39
N CYS A 123 -10.14 8.25 17.60
CA CYS A 123 -9.74 9.48 16.94
C CYS A 123 -10.82 9.99 15.97
N LYS A 124 -11.43 9.10 15.18
CA LYS A 124 -12.52 9.44 14.26
C LYS A 124 -13.75 9.96 15.00
N ASN A 125 -14.13 9.32 16.10
CA ASN A 125 -15.26 9.74 16.92
C ASN A 125 -15.02 11.13 17.51
N HIS A 126 -13.82 11.38 18.06
CA HIS A 126 -13.45 12.69 18.55
C HIS A 126 -13.45 13.74 17.43
N PHE A 127 -12.86 13.43 16.26
CA PHE A 127 -12.82 14.34 15.12
C PHE A 127 -14.23 14.78 14.67
N ASN A 128 -15.19 13.86 14.62
CA ASN A 128 -16.57 14.16 14.22
C ASN A 128 -17.32 15.04 15.24
N GLN A 129 -16.88 15.07 16.50
CA GLN A 129 -17.51 15.85 17.57
C GLN A 129 -16.86 17.22 17.77
N LEU A 130 -15.75 17.51 17.07
CA LEU A 130 -15.06 18.80 17.20
C LEU A 130 -15.94 19.93 16.65
N PRO A 131 -16.24 20.97 17.45
CA PRO A 131 -16.95 22.13 16.97
C PRO A 131 -16.04 22.94 16.04
N VAL A 132 -16.45 23.05 14.77
CA VAL A 132 -15.67 23.71 13.73
C VAL A 132 -16.40 24.95 13.22
N LYS A 133 -15.71 26.09 13.19
CA LYS A 133 -16.14 27.29 12.46
C LYS A 133 -15.35 27.38 11.16
N GLU A 134 -16.05 27.26 10.03
CA GLU A 134 -15.45 27.23 8.70
C GLU A 134 -14.52 28.44 8.43
N ASN A 135 -14.99 29.65 8.76
CA ASN A 135 -14.22 30.89 8.55
C ASN A 135 -12.87 30.89 9.28
N GLU A 136 -12.82 30.36 10.51
CA GLU A 136 -11.58 30.30 11.30
C GLU A 136 -10.62 29.24 10.75
N ILE A 137 -11.14 28.10 10.27
CA ILE A 137 -10.31 27.03 9.71
C ILE A 137 -9.70 27.42 8.38
N ILE A 138 -10.49 27.97 7.44
CA ILE A 138 -9.99 28.32 6.10
C ILE A 138 -8.90 29.39 6.21
N THR A 139 -9.11 30.41 7.03
CA THR A 139 -8.13 31.49 7.24
C THR A 139 -6.86 30.97 7.91
N SER A 140 -7.00 30.17 8.97
CA SER A 140 -5.85 29.55 9.66
C SER A 140 -5.07 28.60 8.76
N PHE A 141 -5.76 27.81 7.93
CA PHE A 141 -5.14 26.91 6.97
C PHE A 141 -4.36 27.68 5.91
N LEU A 142 -4.98 28.67 5.27
CA LEU A 142 -4.34 29.48 4.24
C LEU A 142 -3.13 30.24 4.80
N TYR A 143 -3.25 30.75 6.02
CA TYR A 143 -2.16 31.41 6.72
C TYR A 143 -0.99 30.44 6.95
N LYS A 144 -1.25 29.26 7.52
CA LYS A 144 -0.22 28.25 7.78
C LYS A 144 0.46 27.76 6.51
N VAL A 145 -0.30 27.47 5.45
CA VAL A 145 0.27 27.00 4.18
C VAL A 145 1.14 28.07 3.53
N LYS A 146 0.73 29.34 3.59
CA LYS A 146 1.51 30.45 3.01
C LYS A 146 2.76 30.83 3.83
N HIS A 147 2.76 30.59 5.13
CA HIS A 147 3.85 30.99 6.04
C HIS A 147 4.62 29.80 6.62
N GLN A 148 4.47 28.61 6.04
CA GLN A 148 5.09 27.35 6.50
C GLN A 148 6.61 27.44 6.68
N ASP A 149 7.28 28.28 5.89
CA ASP A 149 8.74 28.48 5.91
C ASP A 149 9.21 29.60 6.86
N GLN A 150 8.28 30.37 7.45
CA GLN A 150 8.59 31.51 8.33
C GLN A 150 8.58 31.14 9.82
N ASP A 151 8.05 29.97 10.17
CA ASP A 151 8.10 29.45 11.54
C ASP A 151 9.53 28.97 11.84
N PHE A 152 10.31 29.82 12.51
CA PHE A 152 11.65 29.52 13.00
C PHE A 152 11.65 28.23 13.84
N LYS A 153 12.18 27.14 13.27
CA LYS A 153 12.44 25.89 14.02
C LYS A 153 13.82 25.96 14.64
N LEU A 154 13.86 26.06 15.97
CA LEU A 154 15.02 25.71 16.78
C LEU A 154 15.26 24.19 16.65
N THR A 155 16.07 23.79 15.66
CA THR A 155 16.55 22.41 15.54
C THR A 155 17.79 22.25 16.42
N PHE A 156 17.67 21.51 17.52
CA PHE A 156 18.86 21.01 18.23
C PHE A 156 19.41 19.82 17.44
N LYS A 157 20.69 19.91 17.05
CA LYS A 157 21.48 18.80 16.49
C LYS A 157 21.92 17.85 17.59
#